data_AF-A0A2V6XWD5-F1
#
_entry.id   AF-A0A2V6XWD5-F1
#
_cell.length_a   1.000
_cell.length_b   1.000
_cell.length_c   1.000
_cell.angle_alpha   90.00
_cell.angle_beta   90.00
_cell.angle_gamma   90.00
#
_symmetry.space_group_name_H-M   'P 1'
#
loop_
_entity.id
_entity.type
_entity.pdbx_description
1 polymer ?
#
loop_
_entity_poly.entity_id
_entity_poly.type
_entity_poly.pdbx_seq_one_letter_code
_entity_poly.pdbx_strand_id
1 'polypeptide(L)'
;MRAILVLATLLAGCASLPPSTPIDGPASLAGMWRGRMSGPLGNAPVILTIQDDGSYHGILYVEPTYKEVGGAIIVIRPTQARYDGTNGNGRVTLHEEGNRRVLRFVNDGGGGGAQLTPAQ
;
A
#
# COMPACT_ATOMS: atom_id res chain seq x y z
N MET A 1 24.90 20.16 46.69
CA MET A 1 24.85 19.22 45.55
C MET A 1 23.58 19.52 44.74
N ARG A 2 23.72 19.98 43.49
CA ARG A 2 22.59 20.22 42.56
C ARG A 2 22.42 18.96 41.71
N ALA A 3 21.35 18.21 41.90
CA ALA A 3 20.99 17.10 41.04
C ALA A 3 20.31 17.64 39.78
N ILE A 4 21.00 17.54 38.64
CA ILE A 4 20.43 17.84 37.32
C ILE A 4 19.66 16.58 36.89
N LEU A 5 18.33 16.64 36.95
CA LEU A 5 17.47 15.63 36.34
C LEU A 5 17.49 15.86 34.83
N VAL A 6 18.18 15.00 34.08
CA VAL A 6 18.07 14.93 32.62
C VAL A 6 16.94 13.97 32.28
N LEU A 7 15.78 14.51 31.92
CA LEU A 7 14.63 13.75 31.44
C LEU A 7 14.80 13.51 29.93
N ALA A 8 15.24 12.31 29.55
CA ALA A 8 15.36 11.91 28.15
C ALA A 8 13.98 11.48 27.60
N THR A 9 13.36 12.33 26.79
CA THR A 9 12.15 12.01 26.02
C THR A 9 12.51 11.18 24.80
N LEU A 10 12.32 9.85 24.88
CA LEU A 10 12.33 8.94 23.75
C LEU A 10 11.07 9.16 22.90
N LEU A 11 11.17 10.02 21.88
CA LEU A 11 10.17 10.11 20.80
C LEU A 11 10.28 8.85 19.93
N ALA A 12 9.59 7.78 20.32
CA ALA A 12 9.26 6.69 19.41
C ALA A 12 8.23 7.20 18.39
N GLY A 13 8.68 7.82 17.31
CA GLY A 13 7.83 8.23 16.21
C GLY A 13 7.28 7.00 15.48
N CYS A 14 6.08 6.55 15.85
CA CYS A 14 5.28 5.72 14.97
C CYS A 14 5.00 6.55 13.72
N ALA A 15 5.67 6.24 12.60
CA ALA A 15 5.41 6.89 11.33
C ALA A 15 3.97 6.57 10.90
N SER A 16 3.02 7.45 11.23
CA SER A 16 1.65 7.36 10.76
C SER A 16 1.61 7.71 9.28
N LEU A 17 0.75 7.02 8.54
CA LEU A 17 0.40 7.49 7.20
C LEU A 17 -0.42 8.78 7.33
N PRO A 18 -0.26 9.72 6.38
CA PRO A 18 -1.08 10.92 6.36
C PRO A 18 -2.54 10.50 6.10
N PRO A 19 -3.52 11.39 6.27
CA PRO A 19 -4.91 11.07 5.93
C PRO A 19 -5.05 10.54 4.50
N SER A 20 -6.07 9.74 4.25
CA SER A 20 -6.30 9.23 2.90
C SER A 20 -6.72 10.35 1.96
N THR A 21 -6.05 10.46 0.82
CA THR A 21 -6.43 11.32 -0.30
C THR A 21 -7.58 10.67 -1.08
N PRO A 22 -8.57 11.44 -1.57
CA PRO A 22 -9.58 10.93 -2.49
C PRO A 22 -8.96 10.30 -3.75
N ILE A 23 -9.59 9.25 -4.26
CA ILE A 23 -9.26 8.60 -5.53
C ILE A 23 -10.39 8.92 -6.50
N ASP A 24 -10.17 9.84 -7.44
CA ASP A 24 -11.22 10.35 -8.34
C ASP A 24 -11.72 9.29 -9.33
N GLY A 25 -10.90 8.26 -9.57
CA GLY A 25 -11.21 7.12 -10.43
C GLY A 25 -9.99 6.21 -10.57
N PRO A 26 -10.14 5.00 -11.12
CA PRO A 26 -9.04 4.06 -11.28
C PRO A 26 -7.88 4.64 -12.11
N ALA A 27 -8.19 5.43 -13.15
CA ALA A 27 -7.18 6.09 -13.98
C ALA A 27 -6.23 7.02 -13.21
N SER A 28 -6.67 7.61 -12.09
CA SER A 28 -5.78 8.41 -11.24
C SER A 28 -4.65 7.59 -10.61
N LEU A 29 -4.80 6.26 -10.54
CA LEU A 29 -3.83 5.32 -9.99
C LEU A 29 -2.98 4.65 -11.08
N ALA A 30 -3.24 4.92 -12.35
CA ALA A 30 -2.55 4.26 -13.46
C ALA A 30 -1.03 4.47 -13.41
N GLY A 31 -0.31 3.46 -13.88
CA GLY A 31 1.15 3.43 -13.88
C GLY A 31 1.74 2.30 -13.04
N MET A 32 3.06 2.33 -12.91
CA MET A 32 3.81 1.30 -12.20
C MET A 32 4.00 1.66 -10.72
N TRP A 33 3.81 0.67 -9.86
CA TRP A 33 3.89 0.77 -8.42
C TRP A 33 4.80 -0.32 -7.88
N ARG A 34 5.62 0.00 -6.88
CA ARG A 34 6.53 -0.94 -6.22
C ARG A 34 6.43 -0.83 -4.72
N GLY A 35 6.65 -1.94 -4.02
CA GLY A 35 6.68 -1.93 -2.57
C GLY A 35 6.75 -3.33 -2.00
N ARG A 36 6.08 -3.54 -0.87
CA ARG A 36 6.01 -4.85 -0.21
C ARG A 36 4.56 -5.29 -0.06
N MET A 37 4.32 -6.58 -0.26
CA MET A 37 3.08 -7.26 0.05
C MET A 37 3.31 -8.20 1.24
N SER A 38 2.35 -8.21 2.15
CA SER A 38 2.24 -9.12 3.28
C SER A 38 1.06 -10.06 3.06
N GLY A 39 1.22 -11.33 3.37
CA GLY A 39 0.13 -12.29 3.35
C GLY A 39 0.51 -13.61 4.04
N PRO A 40 -0.30 -14.67 3.88
CA PRO A 40 -0.05 -15.97 4.52
C PRO A 40 1.32 -16.58 4.19
N LEU A 41 1.87 -16.24 3.02
CA LEU A 41 3.18 -16.71 2.56
C LEU A 41 4.36 -15.83 3.04
N GLY A 42 4.10 -14.84 3.89
CA GLY A 42 5.11 -13.91 4.41
C GLY A 42 5.13 -12.55 3.70
N ASN A 43 6.28 -11.87 3.78
CA ASN A 43 6.49 -10.52 3.27
C ASN A 43 7.41 -10.53 2.05
N ALA A 44 6.89 -10.18 0.87
CA ALA A 44 7.63 -10.20 -0.38
C ALA A 44 7.63 -8.84 -1.07
N PRO A 45 8.71 -8.46 -1.78
CA PRO A 45 8.66 -7.30 -2.65
C PRO A 45 7.72 -7.58 -3.82
N VAL A 46 7.06 -6.53 -4.30
CA VAL A 46 6.09 -6.59 -5.39
C VAL A 46 6.25 -5.38 -6.30
N ILE A 47 6.09 -5.60 -7.61
CA ILE A 47 5.89 -4.57 -8.61
C ILE A 47 4.56 -4.84 -9.30
N LEU A 48 3.69 -3.84 -9.37
CA LEU A 48 2.40 -3.87 -10.07
C LEU A 48 2.37 -2.80 -11.15
N THR A 49 1.67 -3.05 -12.24
CA THR A 49 1.21 -2.03 -13.18
C THR A 49 -0.31 -1.96 -13.07
N ILE A 50 -0.83 -0.76 -12.81
CA ILE A 50 -2.26 -0.47 -12.77
C ILE A 50 -2.61 0.22 -14.08
N GLN A 51 -3.64 -0.26 -14.77
CA GLN A 51 -4.15 0.33 -16.00
C GLN A 51 -5.23 1.37 -15.71
N ASP A 52 -5.60 2.16 -16.72
CA ASP A 52 -6.58 3.24 -16.57
C ASP A 52 -7.97 2.75 -16.12
N ASP A 53 -8.32 1.51 -16.46
CA ASP A 53 -9.58 0.86 -16.05
C ASP A 53 -9.53 0.28 -14.63
N GLY A 54 -8.37 0.33 -13.97
CA GLY A 54 -8.15 -0.17 -12.62
C GLY A 54 -7.75 -1.63 -12.56
N SER A 55 -7.72 -2.35 -13.69
CA SER A 55 -7.07 -3.65 -13.75
C SER A 55 -5.59 -3.51 -13.39
N TYR A 56 -5.04 -4.50 -12.70
CA TYR A 56 -3.63 -4.51 -12.38
C TYR A 56 -3.04 -5.90 -12.54
N HIS A 57 -1.76 -5.91 -12.92
CA HIS A 57 -0.93 -7.10 -13.02
C HIS A 57 0.41 -6.82 -12.38
N GLY A 58 1.01 -7.84 -11.79
CA GLY A 58 2.33 -7.70 -11.22
C GLY A 58 2.96 -8.99 -10.78
N ILE A 59 4.13 -8.86 -10.18
CA ILE A 59 5.00 -9.98 -9.85
C ILE A 59 5.47 -9.80 -8.40
N LEU A 60 5.29 -10.85 -7.59
CA LEU A 60 5.93 -11.00 -6.29
C LEU A 60 7.18 -11.85 -6.42
N TYR A 61 8.20 -11.51 -5.65
CA TYR A 61 9.32 -12.41 -5.41
C TYR A 61 9.15 -13.10 -4.06
N VAL A 62 8.79 -14.38 -4.09
CA VAL A 62 8.71 -15.25 -2.91
C VAL A 62 9.75 -16.34 -3.10
N GLU A 63 10.90 -16.18 -2.44
CA GLU A 63 12.06 -17.04 -2.57
C GLU A 63 11.67 -18.53 -2.66
N PRO A 64 12.13 -19.27 -3.68
CA PRO A 64 13.04 -18.88 -4.77
C PRO A 64 12.34 -18.44 -6.07
N THR A 65 11.03 -18.21 -6.02
CA THR A 65 10.18 -18.09 -7.21
C THR A 65 9.55 -16.71 -7.38
N TYR A 66 9.34 -16.34 -8.64
CA TYR A 66 8.44 -15.25 -8.98
C TYR A 66 7.01 -15.80 -9.11
N LYS A 67 6.04 -15.06 -8.58
CA LYS A 67 4.61 -15.37 -8.70
C LYS A 67 3.88 -14.18 -9.30
N GLU A 68 3.07 -14.45 -10.31
CA GLU A 68 2.17 -13.46 -10.86
C GLU A 68 1.00 -13.19 -9.91
N VAL A 69 0.56 -11.95 -9.88
CA VAL A 69 -0.68 -11.51 -9.23
C VAL A 69 -1.41 -10.55 -10.15
N GLY A 70 -2.72 -10.52 -10.03
CA GLY A 70 -3.52 -9.51 -10.68
C GLY A 70 -4.85 -9.32 -9.99
N GLY A 71 -5.63 -8.40 -10.54
CA GLY A 71 -6.93 -8.06 -10.01
C GLY A 71 -7.46 -6.77 -10.61
N ALA A 72 -8.44 -6.18 -9.93
CA ALA A 72 -9.00 -4.89 -10.29
C ALA A 72 -9.19 -4.01 -9.05
N ILE A 73 -9.00 -2.71 -9.22
CA ILE A 73 -9.35 -1.67 -8.25
C ILE A 73 -10.66 -1.04 -8.70
N ILE A 74 -11.64 -1.05 -7.81
CA ILE A 74 -12.98 -0.50 -8.04
C ILE A 74 -13.16 0.70 -7.14
N VAL A 75 -13.31 1.88 -7.74
CA VAL A 75 -13.63 3.12 -7.01
C VAL A 75 -15.15 3.24 -6.92
N ILE A 76 -15.70 3.01 -5.73
CA ILE A 76 -17.15 3.10 -5.47
C ILE A 76 -17.56 4.58 -5.32
N ARG A 77 -16.71 5.35 -4.63
CA ARG A 77 -16.76 6.80 -4.48
C ARG A 77 -15.37 7.30 -4.05
N PRO A 78 -15.06 8.60 -4.11
CA PRO A 78 -13.67 9.07 -3.95
C PRO A 78 -12.95 8.65 -2.66
N THR A 79 -13.67 8.49 -1.55
CA THR A 79 -13.11 8.05 -0.26
C THR A 79 -13.20 6.53 -0.02
N GLN A 80 -13.67 5.78 -1.01
CA GLN A 80 -13.97 4.37 -0.88
C GLN A 80 -13.62 3.63 -2.18
N ALA A 81 -12.40 3.11 -2.21
CA ALA A 81 -11.94 2.17 -3.22
C ALA A 81 -11.79 0.76 -2.61
N ARG A 82 -12.04 -0.23 -3.45
CA ARG A 82 -11.87 -1.65 -3.14
C ARG A 82 -10.93 -2.29 -4.15
N TYR A 83 -10.35 -3.42 -3.79
CA TYR A 83 -9.73 -4.31 -4.76
C TYR A 83 -10.30 -5.71 -4.66
N ASP A 84 -10.29 -6.40 -5.78
CA ASP A 84 -10.43 -7.84 -5.88
C ASP A 84 -9.24 -8.39 -6.64
N GLY A 85 -8.62 -9.47 -6.18
CA GLY A 85 -7.37 -9.95 -6.76
C GLY A 85 -6.98 -11.34 -6.33
N THR A 86 -5.90 -11.85 -6.95
CA THR A 86 -5.41 -13.22 -6.79
C THR A 86 -5.16 -13.60 -5.32
N ASN A 87 -4.64 -12.66 -4.53
CA ASN A 87 -4.28 -12.88 -3.13
C ASN A 87 -5.33 -12.35 -2.15
N GLY A 88 -6.58 -12.25 -2.63
CA GLY A 88 -7.75 -11.81 -1.87
C GLY A 88 -8.23 -10.42 -2.26
N ASN A 89 -9.16 -9.91 -1.48
CA ASN A 89 -9.90 -8.69 -1.73
C ASN A 89 -9.94 -7.81 -0.48
N GLY A 90 -10.22 -6.53 -0.68
CA GLY A 90 -10.29 -5.60 0.45
C GLY A 90 -10.35 -4.14 0.04
N ARG A 91 -9.74 -3.29 0.86
CA ARG A 91 -9.74 -1.84 0.70
C ARG A 91 -8.45 -1.35 0.06
N VAL A 92 -8.57 -0.33 -0.77
CA VAL A 92 -7.45 0.46 -1.27
C VAL A 92 -7.58 1.89 -0.76
N THR A 93 -6.50 2.46 -0.23
CA THR A 93 -6.42 3.88 0.14
C THR A 93 -5.19 4.51 -0.48
N LEU A 94 -5.35 5.74 -0.97
CA LEU A 94 -4.26 6.58 -1.45
C LEU A 94 -3.89 7.56 -0.35
N HIS A 95 -2.61 7.82 -0.18
CA HIS A 95 -2.07 8.74 0.81
C HIS A 95 -1.03 9.64 0.14
N GLU A 96 -1.29 10.93 0.10
CA GLU A 96 -0.42 11.91 -0.55
C GLU A 96 -0.05 13.03 0.40
N GLU A 97 1.24 13.32 0.49
CA GLU A 97 1.77 14.42 1.29
C GLU A 97 3.11 14.90 0.68
N GLY A 98 3.13 16.13 0.19
CA GLY A 98 4.29 16.66 -0.54
C GLY A 98 4.65 15.77 -1.74
N ASN A 99 5.89 15.30 -1.79
CA ASN A 99 6.38 14.42 -2.86
C ASN A 99 6.15 12.91 -2.57
N ARG A 100 5.45 12.58 -1.49
CA ARG A 100 5.21 11.19 -1.09
C ARG A 100 3.80 10.78 -1.51
N ARG A 101 3.75 9.72 -2.31
CA ARG A 101 2.51 9.08 -2.77
C ARG A 101 2.55 7.59 -2.39
N VAL A 102 1.58 7.15 -1.60
CA VAL A 102 1.52 5.78 -1.10
C VAL A 102 0.15 5.19 -1.38
N LEU A 103 0.12 4.06 -2.09
CA LEU A 103 -1.06 3.24 -2.30
C LEU A 103 -1.04 2.08 -1.31
N ARG A 104 -2.08 1.97 -0.49
CA ARG A 104 -2.18 0.96 0.56
C ARG A 104 -3.35 0.02 0.29
N PHE A 105 -3.06 -1.27 0.28
CA PHE A 105 -4.02 -2.36 0.20
C PHE A 105 -4.16 -2.98 1.58
N VAL A 106 -5.39 -3.20 2.03
CA VAL A 106 -5.71 -3.88 3.28
C VAL A 106 -6.72 -4.97 2.98
N ASN A 107 -6.35 -6.22 3.23
CA ASN A 107 -7.24 -7.36 3.06
C ASN A 107 -8.35 -7.33 4.12
N ASP A 108 -9.59 -7.63 3.74
CA ASP A 108 -10.73 -7.60 4.67
C ASP A 108 -10.63 -8.65 5.80
N GLY A 109 -9.90 -9.74 5.58
CA GLY A 109 -9.62 -10.77 6.59
C GLY A 109 -8.50 -10.39 7.58
N GLY A 110 -7.89 -9.21 7.45
CA GLY A 110 -6.92 -8.67 8.42
C GLY A 110 -5.52 -9.29 8.42
N GLY A 111 -5.26 -10.29 7.58
CA GLY A 111 -3.99 -11.05 7.55
C GLY A 111 -2.96 -10.60 6.51
N GLY A 112 -3.20 -9.50 5.80
CA GLY A 112 -2.31 -9.09 4.71
C GLY A 112 -2.70 -7.79 4.03
N GLY A 113 -1.92 -7.43 3.03
CA GLY A 113 -2.05 -6.17 2.31
C GLY A 113 -0.77 -5.81 1.58
N ALA A 114 -0.72 -4.59 1.05
CA ALA A 114 0.47 -4.07 0.39
C ALA A 114 0.62 -2.58 0.65
N GLN A 115 1.85 -2.10 0.67
CA GLN A 115 2.15 -0.68 0.69
C GLN A 115 3.10 -0.39 -0.47
N LEU A 116 2.61 0.41 -1.41
CA LEU A 116 3.27 0.67 -2.67
C LEU A 116 3.51 2.16 -2.86
N THR A 117 4.56 2.47 -3.60
CA THR A 117 4.93 3.81 -4.06
C THR A 117 5.11 3.78 -5.58
N PRO A 118 4.97 4.90 -6.29
CA PRO A 118 5.27 4.93 -7.71
C PRO A 118 6.66 4.36 -8.02
N ALA A 119 6.73 3.46 -8.99
CA ALA A 119 7.99 3.13 -9.64
C ALA A 119 8.36 4.31 -10.55
N GLN A 120 9.65 4.68 -10.54
CA GLN A 120 10.13 5.83 -11.32
C GLN A 120 10.00 5.56 -12.82
#